data_AF-A0A3D4MLS6-F1
#
_entry.id   AF-A0A3D4MLS6-F1
#
_cell.length_a   1.000
_cell.length_b   1.000
_cell.length_c   1.000
_cell.angle_alpha   90.00
_cell.angle_beta   90.00
_cell.angle_gamma   90.00
#
_symmetry.space_group_name_H-M   'P 1'
#
loop_
_entity.id
_entity.type
_entity.pdbx_description
1 polymer ?
#
loop_
_entity_poly.entity_id
_entity_poly.type
_entity_poly.pdbx_seq_one_letter_code
_entity_poly.pdbx_strand_id
1 'polypeptide(L)'
;MEFNYQKKRKHTIGKLIVMSLATLLPIIAYFVLGAIYRFFNSPEKMDLVVLRLLVLIIFELAIAFKIVLYIRIIASEEFANKYFIKKNDERNIYIRQRTTSFTMKLSLYLMGVGMVVAGFYSKAIFYALGAIIICEIIIYIFTHLYFSKKY
;
A
#
# COMPACT_ATOMS: atom_id res chain seq x y z
N MET A 1 -29.44 -0.05 13.09
CA MET A 1 -28.26 -0.69 13.71
C MET A 1 -27.64 0.30 14.66
N GLU A 2 -27.66 0.04 15.97
CA GLU A 2 -26.99 0.91 16.94
C GLU A 2 -25.47 0.91 16.72
N PHE A 3 -24.88 2.10 16.70
CA PHE A 3 -23.45 2.26 16.56
C PHE A 3 -22.75 1.90 17.87
N ASN A 4 -22.19 0.69 17.95
CA ASN A 4 -21.36 0.30 19.09
C ASN A 4 -19.94 0.89 18.95
N TYR A 5 -19.75 2.10 19.49
CA TYR A 5 -18.49 2.84 19.43
C TYR A 5 -17.32 2.07 20.04
N GLN A 6 -17.50 1.45 21.20
CA GLN A 6 -16.44 0.73 21.92
C GLN A 6 -15.89 -0.45 21.11
N LYS A 7 -16.78 -1.23 20.45
CA LYS A 7 -16.38 -2.34 19.58
C LYS A 7 -15.57 -1.83 18.36
N LYS A 8 -16.02 -0.74 17.73
CA LYS A 8 -15.32 -0.14 16.57
C LYS A 8 -14.00 0.51 16.97
N ARG A 9 -13.91 1.11 18.15
CA ARG A 9 -12.68 1.70 18.70
C ARG A 9 -11.61 0.64 18.92
N LYS A 10 -11.94 -0.49 19.56
CA LYS A 10 -11.00 -1.62 19.75
C LYS A 10 -10.45 -2.14 18.42
N HIS A 11 -11.31 -2.30 17.41
CA HIS A 11 -10.89 -2.72 16.08
C HIS A 11 -10.03 -1.66 15.35
N THR A 12 -10.29 -0.37 15.59
CA THR A 12 -9.49 0.73 15.03
C THR A 12 -8.11 0.82 15.69
N ILE A 13 -8.01 0.57 17.00
CA ILE A 13 -6.73 0.48 17.71
C ILE A 13 -5.86 -0.63 17.12
N GLY A 14 -6.43 -1.82 16.87
CA GLY A 14 -5.70 -2.91 16.21
C GLY A 14 -5.15 -2.50 14.84
N LYS A 15 -5.95 -1.79 14.03
CA LYS A 15 -5.51 -1.26 12.73
C LYS A 15 -4.42 -0.20 12.85
N LEU A 16 -4.50 0.64 13.88
CA LEU A 16 -3.47 1.63 14.17
C LEU A 16 -2.15 0.95 14.50
N ILE A 17 -2.14 -0.05 15.39
CA ILE A 17 -0.94 -0.81 15.75
C ILE A 17 -0.32 -1.45 14.51
N VAL A 18 -1.12 -2.14 13.69
CA VAL A 18 -0.63 -2.77 12.45
C VAL A 18 -0.03 -1.74 11.49
N MET A 19 -0.65 -0.57 11.31
CA MET A 19 -0.10 0.48 10.45
C MET A 19 1.17 1.11 11.02
N SER A 20 1.24 1.32 12.33
CA SER A 20 2.45 1.81 12.99
C SER A 20 3.60 0.82 12.91
N LEU A 21 3.33 -0.48 12.93
CA LEU A 21 4.36 -1.50 12.68
C LEU A 21 4.76 -1.56 11.20
N ALA A 22 3.84 -1.27 10.28
CA ALA A 22 4.10 -1.31 8.86
C ALA A 22 5.12 -0.25 8.38
N THR A 23 5.31 0.86 9.12
CA THR A 23 6.36 1.86 8.83
C THR A 23 7.77 1.30 8.99
N LEU A 24 7.95 0.25 9.80
CA LEU A 24 9.28 -0.34 10.00
C LEU A 24 9.75 -1.12 8.78
N LEU A 25 8.83 -1.69 8.00
CA LEU A 25 9.18 -2.58 6.89
C LEU A 25 9.94 -1.86 5.76
N PRO A 26 9.50 -0.70 5.23
CA PRO A 26 10.25 0.06 4.24
C PRO A 26 11.62 0.51 4.75
N ILE A 27 11.69 0.94 6.03
CA ILE A 27 12.94 1.39 6.67
C ILE A 27 13.93 0.23 6.76
N ILE A 28 13.50 -0.92 7.30
CA ILE A 28 14.33 -2.12 7.41
C ILE A 28 14.78 -2.56 6.02
N ALA A 29 13.87 -2.61 5.04
CA ALA A 29 14.22 -2.98 3.67
C ALA A 29 15.29 -2.06 3.07
N TYR A 30 15.18 -0.74 3.28
CA TYR A 30 16.18 0.22 2.81
C TYR A 30 17.57 -0.03 3.42
N PHE A 31 17.65 -0.23 4.75
CA PHE A 31 18.92 -0.47 5.42
C PHE A 31 19.54 -1.82 5.04
N VAL A 32 18.74 -2.89 4.99
CA VAL A 32 19.21 -4.24 4.64
C VAL A 32 19.68 -4.29 3.20
N LEU A 33 18.87 -3.81 2.25
CA LEU A 33 19.25 -3.81 0.83
C LEU A 33 20.42 -2.86 0.57
N GLY A 34 20.49 -1.72 1.27
CA GLY A 34 21.63 -0.80 1.19
C GLY A 34 22.92 -1.41 1.74
N ALA A 35 22.86 -2.18 2.82
CA ALA A 35 24.02 -2.90 3.35
C ALA A 35 24.50 -3.99 2.38
N ILE A 36 23.58 -4.79 1.83
CA ILE A 36 23.88 -5.80 0.81
C ILE A 36 24.53 -5.13 -0.41
N TYR A 37 23.94 -4.04 -0.92
CA TYR A 37 24.48 -3.35 -2.10
C TYR A 37 25.93 -2.88 -1.87
N ARG A 38 26.20 -2.23 -0.73
CA ARG A 38 27.54 -1.75 -0.37
C ARG A 38 28.56 -2.86 -0.19
N PHE A 39 28.11 -4.07 0.17
CA PHE A 39 28.99 -5.23 0.31
C PHE A 39 29.46 -5.76 -1.06
N PHE A 40 28.60 -5.69 -2.09
CA PHE A 40 28.89 -6.25 -3.42
C PHE A 40 29.40 -5.22 -4.44
N ASN A 41 29.16 -3.91 -4.24
CA ASN A 41 29.42 -2.87 -5.24
C ASN A 41 30.25 -1.70 -4.70
N SER A 42 30.90 -0.99 -5.62
CA SER A 42 31.56 0.30 -5.39
C SER A 42 30.58 1.40 -4.95
N PRO A 43 31.05 2.49 -4.30
CA PRO A 43 30.20 3.54 -3.77
C PRO A 43 29.18 4.09 -4.78
N GLU A 44 27.95 4.28 -4.28
CA GLU A 44 26.80 4.69 -5.08
C GLU A 44 26.91 6.13 -5.59
N LYS A 45 26.30 6.38 -6.77
CA LYS A 45 26.05 7.74 -7.24
C LYS A 45 25.03 8.42 -6.32
N MET A 46 25.35 9.63 -5.87
CA MET A 46 24.53 10.42 -4.94
C MET A 46 23.06 10.56 -5.40
N ASP A 47 22.82 10.75 -6.70
CA ASP A 47 21.47 10.91 -7.26
C ASP A 47 20.56 9.70 -6.99
N LEU A 48 21.10 8.48 -7.03
CA LEU A 48 20.34 7.25 -6.78
C LEU A 48 19.98 7.07 -5.31
N VAL A 49 20.80 7.63 -4.41
CA VAL A 49 20.51 7.64 -2.96
C VAL A 49 19.35 8.58 -2.69
N VAL A 50 19.39 9.79 -3.27
CA VAL A 50 18.33 10.80 -3.14
C VAL A 50 17.00 10.26 -3.67
N LEU A 51 16.99 9.63 -4.85
CA LEU A 51 15.78 9.04 -5.42
C LEU A 51 15.16 7.94 -4.53
N ARG A 52 15.98 7.07 -3.92
CA ARG A 52 15.49 6.03 -3.00
C ARG A 52 14.88 6.63 -1.74
N LEU A 53 15.51 7.65 -1.17
CA LEU A 53 14.98 8.37 -0.01
C LEU A 53 13.65 9.08 -0.32
N LEU A 54 13.53 9.69 -1.50
CA LEU A 54 12.28 10.31 -1.92
C LEU A 54 11.14 9.29 -2.01
N VAL A 55 11.38 8.12 -2.59
CA VAL A 55 10.38 7.03 -2.64
C VAL A 55 9.99 6.57 -1.24
N LEU A 56 10.96 6.42 -0.33
CA LEU A 56 10.70 6.06 1.07
C LEU A 56 9.83 7.12 1.76
N ILE A 57 10.14 8.40 1.60
CA ILE A 57 9.35 9.50 2.20
C ILE A 57 7.91 9.47 1.69
N ILE A 58 7.69 9.27 0.38
CA ILE A 58 6.34 9.19 -0.19
C ILE A 58 5.56 8.02 0.44
N PHE A 59 6.20 6.88 0.61
CA PHE A 59 5.59 5.71 1.22
C PHE A 59 5.23 5.94 2.69
N GLU A 60 6.15 6.53 3.46
CA GLU A 60 5.92 6.88 4.87
C GLU A 60 4.81 7.93 5.03
N LEU A 61 4.73 8.93 4.15
CA LEU A 61 3.66 9.93 4.18
C LEU A 61 2.28 9.28 3.95
N ALA A 62 2.18 8.28 3.07
CA ALA A 62 0.94 7.56 2.83
C ALA A 62 0.48 6.77 4.07
N ILE A 63 1.42 6.14 4.80
CA ILE A 63 1.14 5.42 6.05
C ILE A 63 0.78 6.42 7.16
N ALA A 64 1.55 7.50 7.30
CA ALA A 64 1.33 8.55 8.29
C ALA A 64 -0.07 9.17 8.16
N PHE A 65 -0.55 9.42 6.94
CA PHE A 65 -1.91 9.90 6.71
C PHE A 65 -2.98 8.96 7.30
N LYS A 66 -2.80 7.63 7.17
CA LYS A 66 -3.71 6.64 7.75
C LYS A 66 -3.63 6.59 9.26
N ILE A 67 -2.43 6.72 9.82
CA ILE A 67 -2.20 6.80 11.27
C ILE A 67 -2.96 8.01 11.85
N VAL A 68 -2.82 9.20 11.26
CA VAL A 68 -3.54 10.41 11.69
C VAL A 68 -5.05 10.20 11.61
N LEU A 69 -5.55 9.59 10.54
CA LEU A 69 -6.98 9.26 10.40
C LEU A 69 -7.46 8.34 11.54
N TYR A 70 -6.72 7.29 11.89
CA TYR A 70 -7.10 6.37 12.95
C TYR A 70 -7.01 6.99 14.34
N ILE A 71 -6.02 7.84 14.59
CA ILE A 71 -5.94 8.62 15.84
C ILE A 71 -7.19 9.50 15.97
N ARG A 72 -7.60 10.21 14.90
CA ARG A 72 -8.83 11.03 14.92
C ARG A 72 -10.10 10.20 15.19
N ILE A 73 -10.19 8.99 14.63
CA ILE A 73 -11.33 8.08 14.88
C ILE A 73 -11.36 7.60 16.34
N ILE A 74 -10.19 7.43 16.98
CA ILE A 74 -10.12 7.00 18.39
C ILE A 74 -10.35 8.17 19.35
N ALA A 75 -9.93 9.37 18.97
CA ALA A 75 -9.97 10.57 19.81
C ALA A 75 -11.37 11.21 19.88
N SER A 76 -12.16 11.13 18.80
CA SER A 76 -13.49 11.75 18.72
C SER A 76 -14.55 10.75 18.29
N GLU A 77 -15.52 10.52 19.17
CA GLU A 77 -16.68 9.69 18.87
C GLU A 77 -17.56 10.32 17.77
N GLU A 78 -17.73 11.64 17.79
CA GLU A 78 -18.46 12.37 16.75
C GLU A 78 -17.81 12.18 15.37
N PHE A 79 -16.49 12.34 15.28
CA PHE A 79 -15.75 12.11 14.05
C PHE A 79 -15.86 10.65 13.60
N ALA A 80 -15.73 9.69 14.53
CA ALA A 80 -15.89 8.28 14.25
C ALA A 80 -17.27 7.97 13.66
N ASN A 81 -18.33 8.48 14.29
CA ASN A 81 -19.71 8.34 13.81
C ASN A 81 -19.86 8.83 12.38
N LYS A 82 -19.47 10.08 12.12
CA LYS A 82 -19.53 10.68 10.78
C LYS A 82 -18.72 9.89 9.75
N TYR A 83 -17.52 9.45 10.12
CA TYR A 83 -16.65 8.65 9.25
C TYR A 83 -17.29 7.29 8.90
N PHE A 84 -17.83 6.58 9.89
CA PHE A 84 -18.40 5.25 9.66
C PHE A 84 -19.74 5.28 8.93
N ILE A 85 -20.56 6.30 9.16
CA ILE A 85 -21.79 6.53 8.38
C ILE A 85 -21.40 6.74 6.92
N LYS A 86 -20.50 7.69 6.64
CA LYS A 86 -20.01 7.96 5.28
C LYS A 86 -19.37 6.73 4.64
N LYS A 87 -18.60 5.94 5.40
CA LYS A 87 -17.89 4.76 4.90
C LYS A 87 -18.82 3.62 4.48
N ASN A 88 -19.97 3.51 5.15
CA ASN A 88 -20.96 2.45 4.96
C ASN A 88 -22.13 2.86 4.04
N ASP A 89 -22.17 4.12 3.61
CA ASP A 89 -23.09 4.60 2.58
C ASP A 89 -22.90 3.79 1.28
N GLU A 90 -24.00 3.28 0.74
CA GLU A 90 -24.03 2.42 -0.46
C GLU A 90 -23.34 3.07 -1.66
N ARG A 91 -23.56 4.37 -1.88
CA ARG A 91 -22.92 5.11 -2.97
C ARG A 91 -21.41 5.15 -2.79
N ASN A 92 -20.94 5.41 -1.57
CA ASN A 92 -19.50 5.44 -1.29
C ASN A 92 -18.87 4.05 -1.37
N ILE A 93 -19.62 2.99 -1.01
CA ILE A 93 -19.19 1.60 -1.20
C ILE A 93 -19.03 1.32 -2.70
N TYR A 94 -20.03 1.65 -3.52
CA TYR A 94 -20.00 1.44 -4.96
C TYR A 94 -18.84 2.19 -5.63
N ILE A 95 -18.69 3.49 -5.34
CA ILE A 95 -17.58 4.30 -5.86
C ILE A 95 -16.25 3.67 -5.48
N ARG A 96 -16.06 3.32 -4.20
CA ARG A 96 -14.81 2.70 -3.73
C ARG A 96 -14.51 1.39 -4.45
N GLN A 97 -15.50 0.51 -4.61
CA GLN A 97 -15.31 -0.75 -5.33
C GLN A 97 -14.93 -0.53 -6.79
N ARG A 98 -15.62 0.40 -7.47
CA ARG A 98 -15.33 0.74 -8.87
C ARG A 98 -13.95 1.37 -9.03
N THR A 99 -13.58 2.29 -8.15
CA THR A 99 -12.24 2.91 -8.11
C THR A 99 -11.16 1.88 -7.87
N THR A 100 -11.31 0.98 -6.89
CA THR A 100 -10.32 -0.07 -6.63
C THR A 100 -10.16 -1.01 -7.83
N SER A 101 -11.27 -1.44 -8.44
CA SER A 101 -11.22 -2.31 -9.61
C SER A 101 -10.54 -1.65 -10.81
N PHE A 102 -10.84 -0.38 -11.07
CA PHE A 102 -10.20 0.38 -12.14
C PHE A 102 -8.72 0.64 -11.86
N THR A 103 -8.38 1.04 -10.63
CA THR A 103 -6.99 1.31 -10.20
C THR A 103 -6.11 0.08 -10.35
N MET A 104 -6.61 -1.11 -10.00
CA MET A 104 -5.90 -2.37 -10.18
C MET A 104 -5.55 -2.63 -11.66
N LYS A 105 -6.54 -2.46 -12.56
CA LYS A 105 -6.33 -2.66 -14.00
C LYS A 105 -5.35 -1.62 -14.57
N LEU A 106 -5.48 -0.37 -14.15
CA LEU A 106 -4.61 0.71 -14.58
C LEU A 106 -3.16 0.51 -14.07
N SER A 107 -3.00 0.05 -12.83
CA SER A 107 -1.70 -0.29 -12.23
C SER A 107 -0.97 -1.33 -13.06
N LEU A 108 -1.64 -2.46 -13.35
CA LEU A 108 -1.08 -3.52 -14.19
C LEU A 108 -0.71 -3.02 -15.59
N TYR A 109 -1.55 -2.18 -16.20
CA TYR A 109 -1.24 -1.58 -17.51
C TYR A 109 0.02 -0.71 -17.46
N LEU A 110 0.10 0.23 -16.51
CA LEU A 110 1.25 1.13 -16.37
C LEU A 110 2.53 0.37 -16.04
N MET A 111 2.46 -0.67 -15.21
CA MET A 111 3.58 -1.55 -14.91
C MET A 111 4.03 -2.35 -16.15
N GLY A 112 3.09 -2.84 -16.96
CA GLY A 112 3.40 -3.51 -18.22
C GLY A 112 4.13 -2.59 -19.20
N VAL A 113 3.67 -1.36 -19.36
CA VAL A 113 4.37 -0.34 -20.17
C VAL A 113 5.75 -0.05 -19.59
N GLY A 114 5.85 0.13 -18.27
CA GLY A 114 7.13 0.34 -17.58
C GLY A 114 8.11 -0.82 -17.77
N MET A 115 7.63 -2.06 -17.79
CA MET A 115 8.44 -3.26 -18.04
C MET A 115 8.97 -3.28 -19.47
N VAL A 116 8.16 -2.98 -20.48
CA VAL A 116 8.61 -2.88 -21.89
C VAL A 116 9.73 -1.85 -22.02
N VAL A 117 9.53 -0.66 -21.44
CA VAL A 117 10.55 0.39 -21.45
C VAL A 117 11.83 -0.07 -20.72
N ALA A 118 11.70 -0.66 -19.53
CA ALA A 118 12.83 -1.16 -18.75
C ALA A 118 13.65 -2.23 -19.48
N GLY A 119 13.02 -3.03 -20.35
CA GLY A 119 13.68 -4.06 -21.17
C GLY A 119 14.77 -3.52 -22.09
N PHE A 120 14.68 -2.25 -22.50
CA PHE A 120 15.71 -1.60 -23.33
C PHE A 120 16.93 -1.11 -22.53
N TYR A 121 16.80 -0.96 -21.21
CA TYR A 121 17.85 -0.35 -20.37
C TYR A 121 18.53 -1.35 -19.43
N SER A 122 17.77 -2.27 -18.83
CA SER A 122 18.32 -3.18 -17.83
C SER A 122 17.52 -4.47 -17.69
N LYS A 123 18.20 -5.61 -17.91
CA LYS A 123 17.65 -6.94 -17.65
C LYS A 123 17.20 -7.10 -16.20
N ALA A 124 17.93 -6.52 -15.24
CA ALA A 124 17.59 -6.61 -13.83
C ALA A 124 16.27 -5.89 -13.51
N ILE A 125 16.07 -4.67 -14.03
CA ILE A 125 14.83 -3.91 -13.82
C ILE A 125 13.65 -4.62 -14.51
N PHE A 126 13.89 -5.16 -15.70
CA PHE A 126 12.88 -5.96 -16.43
C PHE A 126 12.39 -7.15 -15.61
N TYR A 127 13.30 -7.98 -15.10
CA TYR A 127 12.92 -9.14 -14.28
C TYR A 127 12.27 -8.75 -12.95
N ALA A 128 12.74 -7.66 -12.31
CA ALA A 128 12.13 -7.16 -11.08
C ALA A 128 10.67 -6.70 -11.31
N LEU A 129 10.41 -5.88 -12.34
CA LEU A 129 9.05 -5.47 -12.68
C LEU A 129 8.17 -6.66 -13.08
N GLY A 130 8.72 -7.61 -13.84
CA GLY A 130 8.02 -8.85 -14.20
C GLY A 130 7.60 -9.67 -12.99
N ALA A 131 8.49 -9.84 -12.00
CA ALA A 131 8.16 -10.54 -10.76
C ALA A 131 7.02 -9.84 -9.99
N ILE A 132 7.02 -8.51 -9.92
CA ILE A 132 5.94 -7.76 -9.24
C ILE A 132 4.61 -7.94 -9.97
N ILE A 133 4.58 -7.84 -11.30
CA ILE A 133 3.36 -8.08 -12.10
C ILE A 133 2.82 -9.49 -11.86
N ILE A 134 3.69 -10.52 -11.87
CA ILE A 134 3.29 -11.90 -11.61
C ILE A 134 2.69 -12.04 -10.21
N CYS A 135 3.35 -11.49 -9.18
CA CYS A 135 2.82 -11.50 -7.82
C CYS A 135 1.46 -10.80 -7.73
N GLU A 136 1.28 -9.66 -8.39
CA GLU A 136 0.03 -8.91 -8.39
C GLU A 136 -1.11 -9.67 -9.08
N ILE A 137 -0.83 -10.36 -10.19
CA ILE A 137 -1.77 -11.26 -10.87
C ILE A 137 -2.15 -12.44 -9.98
N ILE A 138 -1.16 -13.06 -9.31
CA ILE A 138 -1.42 -14.17 -8.38
C ILE A 138 -2.34 -13.71 -7.25
N ILE A 139 -2.05 -12.57 -6.62
CA ILE A 139 -2.89 -11.97 -5.57
C ILE A 139 -4.29 -11.69 -6.11
N TYR A 140 -4.42 -11.13 -7.32
CA TYR A 140 -5.70 -10.89 -7.96
C TYR A 140 -6.50 -12.18 -8.14
N ILE A 141 -5.88 -13.23 -8.69
CA ILE A 141 -6.53 -14.52 -8.92
C ILE A 141 -7.00 -15.13 -7.60
N PHE A 142 -6.13 -15.20 -6.59
CA PHE A 142 -6.49 -15.76 -5.28
C PHE A 142 -7.62 -14.98 -4.60
N THR A 143 -7.56 -13.65 -4.63
CA THR A 143 -8.61 -12.82 -4.05
C THR A 143 -9.92 -12.96 -4.82
N HIS A 144 -9.88 -13.00 -6.15
CA HIS A 144 -11.06 -13.24 -6.98
C HIS A 144 -11.68 -14.61 -6.67
N LEU A 145 -10.89 -15.69 -6.66
CA LEU A 145 -11.38 -17.04 -6.33
C LEU A 145 -11.97 -17.12 -4.92
N TYR A 146 -11.32 -16.51 -3.93
CA TYR A 146 -11.83 -16.46 -2.56
C TYR A 146 -13.19 -15.76 -2.49
N PHE A 147 -13.33 -14.60 -3.14
CA PHE A 147 -14.57 -13.83 -3.08
C PHE A 147 -15.68 -14.41 -3.96
N SER A 148 -15.39 -14.95 -5.14
CA SER A 148 -16.36 -15.62 -6.01
C SER A 148 -16.89 -16.93 -5.43
N LYS A 149 -16.16 -17.56 -4.50
CA LYS A 149 -16.66 -18.72 -3.75
C LYS A 149 -17.50 -18.32 -2.54
N LYS A 150 -17.21 -17.14 -1.96
CA LYS A 150 -17.85 -16.66 -0.73
C LYS A 150 -19.19 -15.97 -0.99
N TYR A 151 -19.35 -15.35 -2.15
CA TYR A 151 -20.53 -14.60 -2.60
C TYR A 151 -21.01 -15.15 -3.93
#